data_AF-A0A4V2E9U7-F1
#
_entry.id   AF-A0A4V2E9U7-F1
#
_cell.length_a   1.000
_cell.length_b   1.000
_cell.length_c   1.000
_cell.angle_alpha   90.00
_cell.angle_beta   90.00
_cell.angle_gamma   90.00
#
_symmetry.space_group_name_H-M   'P 1'
#
loop_
_entity.id
_entity.type
_entity.pdbx_description
1 polymer ?
#
loop_
_entity_poly.entity_id
_entity_poly.type
_entity_poly.pdbx_seq_one_letter_code
_entity_poly.pdbx_strand_id
1 'polypeptide(L)' 'MKLLPWVLVAVLLLVVIVLGASVVRLENYRYADSLGMCSEFFSRDDPRKRMERERCLETSQTRTHWLWHLLYGTKIL' A
#
# COMPACT_ATOMS: atom_id res chain seq x y z
N MET A 1 -16.86 22.64 -25.51
CA MET A 1 -15.96 23.28 -24.51
C MET A 1 -16.43 23.13 -23.05
N LYS A 2 -17.72 22.90 -22.74
CA LYS A 2 -18.22 22.72 -21.35
C LYS A 2 -17.88 21.36 -20.69
N LEU A 3 -17.48 20.36 -21.47
CA LEU A 3 -17.14 19.01 -20.98
C LEU A 3 -15.68 18.88 -20.51
N LEU A 4 -14.80 19.75 -21.01
CA LEU A 4 -13.38 19.77 -20.65
C LEU A 4 -13.11 19.86 -19.13
N PRO A 5 -13.77 20.75 -18.36
CA PRO A 5 -13.55 20.81 -16.92
C PRO A 5 -13.99 19.53 -16.20
N TRP A 6 -15.09 18.91 -16.63
CA TRP A 6 -15.59 17.67 -16.02
C TRP A 6 -14.67 16.48 -16.28
N VAL A 7 -14.13 16.38 -17.50
CA VAL A 7 -13.12 15.36 -17.83
C VAL A 7 -11.87 15.56 -16.99
N LEU A 8 -11.39 16.80 -16.85
CA LEU A 8 -10.21 17.10 -16.04
C LEU A 8 -10.43 16.72 -14.57
N VAL A 9 -11.58 17.06 -14.00
CA VAL A 9 -11.95 16.69 -12.63
C VAL A 9 -11.98 15.17 -12.46
N ALA A 10 -12.57 14.44 -13.41
CA ALA A 10 -12.62 12.97 -13.36
C ALA A 10 -11.22 12.34 -13.40
N VAL A 11 -10.33 12.85 -14.26
CA VAL A 11 -8.94 12.38 -14.35
C VAL A 11 -8.18 12.67 -13.05
N LEU A 12 -8.33 13.87 -12.48
CA LEU A 12 -7.69 14.23 -11.21
C LEU A 12 -8.18 13.34 -10.06
N LEU A 13 -9.49 13.08 -9.98
CA LEU A 13 -10.06 12.17 -8.99
C LEU A 13 -9.48 10.75 -9.13
N LEU A 14 -9.38 10.25 -10.36
CA LEU A 14 -8.78 8.95 -10.62
C LEU A 14 -7.32 8.89 -10.14
N VAL A 15 -6.53 9.92 -10.42
CA VAL A 15 -5.14 10.02 -9.97
C VAL A 15 -5.07 10.01 -8.44
N VAL A 16 -5.90 10.80 -7.76
CA VAL A 16 -5.95 10.84 -6.28
C VAL A 16 -6.31 9.47 -5.70
N ILE A 17 -7.28 8.77 -6.28
CA ILE A 17 -7.70 7.43 -5.82
C ILE A 17 -6.56 6.43 -6.00
N VAL A 18 -5.88 6.43 -7.16
CA VAL A 18 -4.77 5.50 -7.44
C VAL A 18 -3.58 5.75 -6.52
N LEU A 19 -3.22 7.02 -6.32
CA LEU A 19 -2.14 7.38 -5.41
C LEU A 19 -2.49 7.03 -3.96
N GLY A 20 -3.71 7.34 -3.51
CA GLY A 20 -4.19 6.99 -2.18
C GLY A 20 -4.17 5.48 -1.93
N ALA A 21 -4.68 4.68 -2.87
CA ALA A 21 -4.65 3.23 -2.79
C ALA A 21 -3.21 2.67 -2.73
N SER A 22 -2.30 3.29 -3.48
CA SER A 22 -0.88 2.90 -3.49
C SER A 22 -0.20 3.18 -2.14
N VAL A 23 -0.49 4.34 -1.51
CA VAL A 23 0.01 4.68 -0.17
C VAL A 23 -0.53 3.69 0.86
N VAL A 24 -1.83 3.38 0.83
CA VAL A 24 -2.44 2.41 1.75
C VAL A 24 -1.77 1.04 1.65
N ARG A 25 -1.56 0.54 0.42
CA ARG A 25 -0.89 -0.75 0.19
C ARG A 25 0.54 -0.74 0.73
N LEU A 26 1.31 0.32 0.47
CA LEU A 26 2.70 0.43 0.90
C LEU A 26 2.84 0.52 2.43
N GLU A 27 1.99 1.31 3.08
CA GLU A 27 2.01 1.45 4.53
C GLU A 27 1.56 0.16 5.23
N ASN A 28 0.58 -0.55 4.68
CA ASN A 28 0.19 -1.85 5.20
C ASN A 28 1.31 -2.89 5.06
N TYR A 29 2.01 -2.92 3.91
CA TYR A 29 3.21 -3.75 3.72
C TYR A 29 4.29 -3.44 4.77
N ARG A 30 4.65 -2.16 4.94
CA ARG A 30 5.71 -1.74 5.89
C ARG A 30 5.34 -2.05 7.33
N TYR A 31 4.07 -1.88 7.67
CA TYR A 31 3.59 -2.19 9.00
C TYR A 31 3.53 -3.71 9.24
N ALA A 32 3.22 -4.52 8.24
CA ALA A 32 3.30 -5.98 8.34
C ALA A 32 4.75 -6.43 8.58
N ASP A 33 5.68 -5.84 7.83
CA ASP A 33 7.11 -6.08 7.98
C ASP A 33 7.62 -5.68 9.37
N SER A 34 7.22 -4.52 9.90
CA SER A 34 7.64 -4.05 11.22
C SER A 34 7.06 -4.87 12.38
N LEU A 35 5.88 -5.47 12.20
CA LEU A 35 5.31 -6.42 13.13
C LEU A 35 5.97 -7.81 13.06
N GLY A 36 6.87 -8.04 12.11
CA GLY A 36 7.51 -9.34 11.90
C GLY A 36 6.56 -10.38 11.29
N MET A 37 5.51 -9.95 10.59
CA MET A 37 4.69 -10.89 9.82
C MET A 37 5.52 -11.58 8.73
N CYS A 38 5.14 -12.80 8.34
CA CYS A 38 5.81 -13.58 7.30
C CYS A 38 7.29 -13.90 7.63
N SER A 39 7.66 -13.89 8.92
CA SER A 39 9.02 -14.19 9.40
C SER A 39 9.48 -15.62 9.09
N GLU A 40 8.54 -16.56 8.93
CA GLU A 40 8.77 -17.94 8.53
C GLU A 40 9.42 -18.09 7.15
N PHE A 41 9.25 -17.07 6.29
CA PHE A 41 9.88 -16.99 4.97
C PHE A 41 11.18 -16.17 4.97
N PHE A 42 11.68 -15.74 6.14
CA PHE A 42 12.94 -15.03 6.22
C PHE A 42 14.11 -15.97 5.86
N SER A 43 14.81 -15.65 4.77
CA SER A 43 16.04 -16.34 4.39
C SER A 43 16.97 -15.38 3.65
N ARG A 44 18.24 -15.38 4.04
CA ARG A 44 19.28 -14.60 3.35
C ARG A 44 19.71 -15.29 2.05
N ASP A 45 19.77 -16.61 2.05
CA ASP A 45 20.41 -17.39 1.00
C ASP A 45 19.42 -17.98 0.00
N ASP A 46 18.16 -18.19 0.39
CA ASP A 46 17.13 -18.77 -0.48
C ASP A 46 16.30 -17.69 -1.20
N PRO A 47 16.47 -17.50 -2.52
CA PRO A 47 15.69 -16.53 -3.29
C PRO A 47 14.20 -16.89 -3.37
N ARG A 48 13.81 -18.16 -3.28
CA ARG A 48 12.39 -18.55 -3.31
C ARG A 48 11.68 -18.11 -2.05
N LYS A 49 12.28 -18.33 -0.89
CA LYS A 49 11.75 -17.85 0.39
C LYS A 49 11.64 -16.34 0.42
N ARG A 50 12.60 -15.61 -0.17
CA ARG A 50 12.49 -14.16 -0.34
C ARG A 50 11.26 -13.77 -1.17
N MET A 51 11.02 -14.41 -2.31
CA MET A 51 9.82 -14.15 -3.11
C MET A 51 8.52 -14.50 -2.38
N GLU A 52 8.50 -15.59 -1.61
CA GLU A 52 7.34 -15.99 -0.80
C GLU A 52 7.07 -14.96 0.31
N ARG A 53 8.12 -14.43 0.94
CA ARG A 53 8.02 -13.36 1.92
C ARG A 53 7.38 -12.10 1.32
N GLU A 54 7.86 -11.67 0.16
CA GLU A 54 7.30 -10.49 -0.53
C GLU A 54 5.80 -10.68 -0.83
N ARG A 55 5.42 -11.85 -1.37
CA ARG A 55 4.01 -12.17 -1.64
C ARG A 55 3.16 -12.20 -0.38
N CYS A 56 3.69 -12.72 0.71
CA CYS A 56 3.01 -12.76 2.01
C CYS A 56 2.80 -11.35 2.56
N LEU A 57 3.82 -10.49 2.53
CA LEU A 57 3.72 -9.10 3.00
C LEU A 57 2.78 -8.25 2.14
N GLU A 58 2.76 -8.46 0.82
CA GLU A 58 1.84 -7.75 -0.08
C GLU A 58 0.37 -8.08 0.15
N THR A 59 0.06 -9.25 0.73
CA THR A 59 -1.31 -9.74 0.96
C THR A 59 -1.75 -9.67 2.42
N SER A 60 -0.81 -9.46 3.35
CA SER A 60 -1.07 -9.34 4.78
C SER A 60 -1.86 -8.08 5.10
N GLN A 61 -2.96 -8.18 5.85
CA GLN A 61 -3.72 -7.03 6.35
C GLN A 61 -3.44 -6.80 7.82
N THR A 62 -3.02 -5.58 8.18
CA THR A 62 -2.56 -5.28 9.54
C THR A 62 -3.48 -4.38 10.37
N ARG A 63 -4.23 -3.48 9.72
CA ARG A 63 -5.19 -2.59 10.40
C ARG A 63 -6.55 -2.61 9.70
N THR A 64 -7.59 -2.45 10.51
CA THR A 64 -8.99 -2.50 10.08
C THR A 64 -9.42 -1.33 9.20
N HIS A 65 -8.71 -0.19 9.23
CA HIS A 65 -9.16 1.03 8.56
C HIS A 65 -8.07 1.70 7.71
N TRP A 66 -8.33 1.81 6.40
CA TRP A 66 -7.44 2.39 5.38
C TRP A 66 -7.06 3.85 5.65
N LEU A 67 -7.93 4.62 6.32
CA LEU A 67 -7.66 6.02 6.65
C LEU A 67 -6.40 6.19 7.51
N TRP A 68 -6.12 5.26 8.42
CA TRP A 68 -4.91 5.31 9.23
C TRP A 68 -3.65 5.18 8.39
N HIS A 69 -3.67 4.28 7.39
CA HIS A 69 -2.55 4.14 6.47
C HIS A 69 -2.31 5.40 5.66
N LEU A 70 -3.36 6.14 5.27
CA LEU A 70 -3.19 7.43 4.61
C LEU A 70 -2.60 8.49 5.52
N LEU A 71 -3.10 8.63 6.75
CA LEU A 71 -2.60 9.65 7.69
C LEU A 71 -1.11 9.46 8.01
N TYR A 72 -0.70 8.22 8.29
CA TYR A 72 0.71 7.88 8.51
C TYR A 72 1.54 8.01 7.23
N GLY A 73 1.06 7.46 6.11
CA GLY A 73 1.79 7.49 4.84
C GLY A 73 2.00 8.89 4.26
N THR A 74 1.10 9.82 4.56
CA THR A 74 1.20 11.25 4.18
C THR A 74 1.86 12.12 5.25
N LYS A 75 2.29 11.54 6.38
CA LYS A 75 2.92 12.23 7.52
C LYS A 75 2.06 13.35 8.12
N ILE A 76 0.74 13.20 8.07
CA ILE A 76 -0.18 14.08 8.79
C ILE A 76 -0.16 13.77 10.29
N LEU A 77 0.08 12.51 10.63
CA LEU A 77 0.23 11.97 11.98
C LEU A 77 1.56 11.22 12.08
#